data_AF-A0A3M2BJD4-F1
#
_entry.id   AF-A0A3M2BJD4-F1
#
_cell.length_a   1.000
_cell.length_b   1.000
_cell.length_c   1.000
_cell.angle_alpha   90.00
_cell.angle_beta   90.00
_cell.angle_gamma   90.00
#
_symmetry.space_group_name_H-M   'P 1'
#
loop_
_entity.id
_entity.type
_entity.pdbx_description
1 polymer ?
#
loop_
_entity_poly.entity_id
_entity_poly.type
_entity_poly.pdbx_seq_one_letter_code
_entity_poly.pdbx_strand_id
1 'polypeptide(L)'
;MTSFKYAGDDPFFDAQTARYLAGMGQTGNQPSIVLREVIAIQTAIATAVAEGKLATTVQSSPMTTDSNYFFAWNDPAAYQSEEDRMRRDQMNKIRDYFSFRGYRISRNRVGTSNNFEWEIKW
;
A
#
# COMPACT_ATOMS: atom_id res chain seq x y z
N MET A 1 -31.42 -21.18 19.81
CA MET A 1 -31.34 -20.37 18.57
C MET A 1 -30.04 -19.60 18.63
N THR A 2 -28.97 -20.17 18.08
CA THR A 2 -27.61 -19.61 18.20
C THR A 2 -27.52 -18.43 17.24
N SER A 3 -27.54 -17.22 17.79
CA SER A 3 -27.32 -16.00 17.02
C SER A 3 -25.89 -16.02 16.47
N PHE A 4 -25.75 -16.17 15.17
CA PHE A 4 -24.52 -15.85 14.47
C PHE A 4 -24.33 -14.35 14.57
N LYS A 5 -23.45 -13.90 15.48
CA LYS A 5 -22.87 -12.57 15.39
C LYS A 5 -22.07 -12.54 14.09
N TYR A 6 -22.64 -11.91 13.07
CA TYR A 6 -21.89 -11.46 11.92
C TYR A 6 -20.75 -10.58 12.46
N ALA A 7 -19.51 -11.09 12.39
CA ALA A 7 -18.32 -10.26 12.48
C ALA A 7 -18.23 -9.50 11.14
N GLY A 8 -19.13 -8.53 10.97
CA GLY A 8 -19.20 -7.65 9.81
C GLY A 8 -18.25 -6.46 9.90
N ASP A 9 -17.37 -6.44 10.89
CA ASP A 9 -16.35 -5.41 11.05
C ASP A 9 -15.08 -5.86 10.33
N ASP A 10 -15.14 -5.95 9.01
CA ASP A 10 -13.92 -5.75 8.24
C ASP A 10 -13.67 -4.23 8.28
N PRO A 11 -12.69 -3.71 9.05
CA PRO A 11 -12.50 -2.27 9.29
C PRO A 11 -11.93 -1.56 8.05
N PHE A 12 -12.16 -2.13 6.87
CA PHE A 12 -11.60 -1.70 5.60
C PHE A 12 -12.36 -0.53 4.98
N PHE A 13 -13.60 -0.29 5.43
CA PHE A 13 -14.46 0.80 4.95
C PHE A 13 -15.15 1.56 6.08
N ASP A 14 -14.54 1.65 7.27
CA ASP A 14 -15.09 2.59 8.24
C ASP A 14 -14.95 4.03 7.70
N ALA A 15 -15.87 4.89 8.15
CA ALA A 15 -15.91 6.27 7.67
C ALA A 15 -14.58 7.01 7.94
N GLN A 16 -13.78 6.54 8.89
CA GLN A 16 -12.48 7.12 9.23
C GLN A 16 -11.42 6.78 8.18
N THR A 17 -11.34 5.52 7.74
CA THR A 17 -10.45 5.05 6.68
C THR A 17 -10.86 5.65 5.34
N ALA A 18 -12.16 5.70 5.05
CA ALA A 18 -12.68 6.35 3.85
C ALA A 18 -12.41 7.86 3.86
N ARG A 19 -12.54 8.56 5.01
CA ARG A 19 -12.18 9.99 5.15
C ARG A 19 -10.68 10.22 5.05
N TYR A 20 -9.86 9.33 5.62
CA TYR A 20 -8.41 9.40 5.51
C TYR A 20 -7.96 9.27 4.05
N LEU A 21 -8.56 8.35 3.29
CA LEU A 21 -8.31 8.15 1.86
C LEU A 21 -8.95 9.24 0.98
N ALA A 22 -10.13 9.74 1.32
CA ALA A 22 -10.84 10.79 0.57
C ALA A 22 -10.25 12.19 0.81
N GLY A 23 -9.72 12.46 2.01
CA GLY A 23 -8.94 13.65 2.31
C GLY A 23 -7.65 13.76 1.48
N MET A 24 -7.26 12.68 0.78
CA MET A 24 -6.15 12.66 -0.17
C MET A 24 -6.52 13.19 -1.56
N GLY A 25 -7.81 13.47 -1.83
CA GLY A 25 -8.34 13.88 -3.13
C GLY A 25 -8.40 15.40 -3.38
N GLN A 26 -7.88 16.25 -2.49
CA GLN A 26 -7.97 17.72 -2.64
C GLN A 26 -6.91 18.33 -3.59
N THR A 27 -5.97 17.53 -4.10
CA THR A 27 -5.01 17.95 -5.13
C THR A 27 -4.91 16.87 -6.20
N GLY A 28 -5.80 16.90 -7.20
CA GLY A 28 -5.61 16.30 -8.54
C GLY A 28 -5.30 14.79 -8.68
N ASN A 29 -5.14 14.02 -7.61
CA ASN A 29 -4.62 12.66 -7.65
C ASN A 29 -5.67 11.62 -7.27
N GLN A 30 -5.74 10.57 -8.09
CA GLN A 30 -6.77 9.53 -8.07
C GLN A 30 -6.70 8.71 -6.76
N PRO A 31 -7.69 8.81 -5.86
CA PRO A 31 -7.80 7.97 -4.66
C PRO A 31 -7.80 6.46 -4.99
N SER A 32 -8.07 6.12 -6.25
CA SER A 32 -8.07 4.75 -6.77
C SER A 32 -6.69 4.07 -6.72
N ILE A 33 -5.57 4.78 -6.93
CA ILE A 33 -4.25 4.10 -6.98
C ILE A 33 -3.86 3.58 -5.60
N VAL A 34 -3.97 4.43 -4.57
CA VAL A 34 -3.67 4.03 -3.19
C VAL A 34 -4.58 2.90 -2.73
N LEU A 35 -5.88 2.99 -2.99
CA LEU A 35 -6.82 1.95 -2.63
C LEU A 35 -6.49 0.62 -3.32
N ARG A 36 -6.21 0.64 -4.64
CA ARG A 36 -5.83 -0.57 -5.39
C ARG A 36 -4.53 -1.17 -4.87
N GLU A 37 -3.59 -0.33 -4.46
CA GLU A 37 -2.32 -0.77 -3.88
C GLU A 37 -2.53 -1.48 -2.54
N VAL A 38 -3.38 -0.91 -1.67
CA VAL A 38 -3.73 -1.54 -0.39
C VAL A 38 -4.40 -2.90 -0.62
N ILE A 39 -5.36 -2.99 -1.55
CA ILE A 39 -6.04 -4.25 -1.90
C ILE A 39 -5.04 -5.30 -2.39
N ALA A 40 -4.08 -4.91 -3.25
CA ALA A 40 -3.05 -5.81 -3.74
C ALA A 40 -2.19 -6.37 -2.60
N ILE A 41 -1.74 -5.50 -1.67
CA ILE A 41 -0.94 -5.93 -0.52
C ILE A 41 -1.73 -6.85 0.41
N GLN A 42 -2.99 -6.52 0.73
CA GLN A 42 -3.82 -7.37 1.57
C GLN A 42 -4.10 -8.74 0.97
N THR A 43 -4.32 -8.78 -0.35
CA THR A 43 -4.53 -10.05 -1.05
C THR A 43 -3.28 -10.92 -0.93
N ALA A 44 -2.09 -10.34 -1.12
CA ALA A 44 -0.82 -11.04 -0.94
C ALA A 44 -0.58 -11.52 0.51
N ILE A 45 -1.01 -10.74 1.52
CA ILE A 45 -0.95 -11.14 2.92
C ILE A 45 -1.91 -12.32 3.16
N ALA A 46 -3.17 -12.22 2.74
CA ALA A 46 -4.16 -13.27 2.94
C ALA A 46 -3.74 -14.59 2.30
N THR A 47 -3.19 -14.54 1.08
CA THR A 47 -2.62 -15.72 0.41
C THR A 47 -1.45 -16.31 1.20
N ALA A 48 -0.50 -15.48 1.63
CA ALA A 48 0.65 -15.94 2.41
C ALA A 48 0.25 -16.55 3.77
N VAL A 49 -0.75 -15.98 4.45
CA VAL A 49 -1.30 -16.53 5.69
C VAL A 49 -1.97 -17.88 5.45
N ALA A 50 -2.75 -18.02 4.37
CA ALA A 50 -3.36 -19.31 4.00
C ALA A 50 -2.30 -20.39 3.69
N GLU A 51 -1.11 -19.98 3.24
CA GLU A 51 0.05 -20.84 3.01
C GLU A 51 0.92 -21.05 4.28
N GLY A 52 0.56 -20.47 5.43
CA GLY A 52 1.32 -20.60 6.67
C GLY A 52 2.63 -19.80 6.73
N LYS A 53 2.77 -18.75 5.91
CA LYS A 53 3.96 -17.87 5.88
C LYS A 53 3.79 -16.68 6.83
N LEU A 54 4.91 -16.11 7.26
CA LEU A 54 4.99 -14.88 8.09
C LEU A 54 5.48 -13.65 7.31
N ALA A 55 5.59 -13.78 5.99
CA ALA A 55 6.06 -12.73 5.11
C ALA A 55 5.49 -12.90 3.71
N THR A 56 5.36 -11.79 2.99
CA THR A 56 5.01 -11.77 1.57
C THR A 56 5.69 -10.61 0.85
N THR A 57 5.87 -10.76 -0.45
CA THR A 57 6.44 -9.73 -1.32
C THR A 57 5.44 -9.41 -2.44
N VAL A 58 5.19 -8.13 -2.67
CA VAL A 58 4.32 -7.64 -3.74
C VAL A 58 5.18 -7.00 -4.81
N GLN A 59 5.30 -7.66 -5.96
CA GLN A 59 6.03 -7.18 -7.13
C GLN A 59 5.10 -6.73 -8.26
N SER A 60 3.81 -7.09 -8.21
CA SER A 60 2.82 -6.77 -9.24
C SER A 60 1.62 -6.02 -8.66
N SER A 61 1.71 -4.70 -8.70
CA SER A 61 0.68 -3.76 -8.29
C SER A 61 0.78 -2.47 -9.12
N PRO A 62 -0.22 -1.57 -9.06
CA PRO A 62 -0.16 -0.28 -9.73
C PRO A 62 1.12 0.52 -9.43
N MET A 63 1.61 0.53 -8.19
CA MET A 63 2.83 1.26 -7.87
C MET A 63 4.11 0.49 -8.19
N THR A 64 4.16 -0.83 -7.98
CA THR A 64 5.40 -1.60 -8.17
C THR A 64 5.76 -1.78 -9.65
N THR A 65 4.78 -1.68 -10.54
CA THR A 65 4.97 -1.77 -12.00
C THR A 65 5.22 -0.43 -12.69
N ASP A 66 5.04 0.69 -11.99
CA ASP A 66 5.28 2.03 -12.51
C ASP A 66 6.65 2.56 -12.01
N SER A 67 7.58 2.69 -12.96
CA SER A 67 8.94 3.14 -12.68
C SER A 67 9.01 4.56 -12.09
N ASN A 68 7.99 5.39 -12.29
CA ASN A 68 7.96 6.72 -11.67
C ASN A 68 7.84 6.66 -10.15
N TYR A 69 7.14 5.66 -9.61
CA TYR A 69 7.12 5.45 -8.15
C TYR A 69 8.48 5.00 -7.64
N PHE A 70 9.15 4.09 -8.36
CA PHE A 70 10.51 3.68 -8.03
C PHE A 70 11.46 4.88 -8.01
N PHE A 71 11.47 5.70 -9.06
CA PHE A 71 12.32 6.88 -9.17
C PHE A 71 12.07 7.88 -8.05
N ALA A 72 10.80 8.22 -7.81
CA ALA A 72 10.40 9.14 -6.75
C ALA A 72 10.83 8.65 -5.36
N TRP A 73 10.85 7.33 -5.11
CA TRP A 73 11.32 6.73 -3.87
C TRP A 73 12.85 6.61 -3.77
N ASN A 74 13.51 6.15 -4.83
CA ASN A 74 14.91 5.74 -4.82
C ASN A 74 15.87 6.95 -4.81
N ASP A 75 15.51 8.04 -5.49
CA ASP A 75 16.31 9.27 -5.48
C ASP A 75 15.45 10.52 -5.24
N PRO A 76 15.01 10.77 -3.99
CA PRO A 76 14.15 11.91 -3.68
C PRO A 76 14.80 13.27 -4.00
N ALA A 77 16.13 13.34 -4.08
CA ALA A 77 16.87 14.56 -4.37
C ALA A 77 16.85 14.88 -5.87
N ALA A 78 16.86 13.89 -6.74
CA ALA A 78 16.73 14.08 -8.19
C ALA A 78 15.27 14.27 -8.64
N TYR A 79 14.31 13.65 -7.95
CA TYR A 79 12.89 13.64 -8.33
C TYR A 79 12.05 14.57 -7.44
N GLN A 80 12.16 15.88 -7.69
CA GLN A 80 11.56 16.93 -6.84
C GLN A 80 10.26 17.55 -7.37
N SER A 81 9.77 17.13 -8.53
CA SER A 81 8.50 17.63 -9.09
C SER A 81 7.36 17.43 -8.10
N GLU A 82 6.27 18.20 -8.26
CA GLU A 82 5.09 18.04 -7.42
C GLU A 82 4.54 16.61 -7.56
N GLU A 83 4.49 16.09 -8.77
CA GLU A 83 4.05 14.73 -9.06
C GLU A 83 4.92 13.67 -8.33
N ASP A 84 6.24 13.86 -8.26
CA ASP A 84 7.14 12.94 -7.55
C ASP A 84 6.97 13.01 -6.03
N ARG A 85 6.76 14.22 -5.49
CA ARG A 85 6.42 14.42 -4.08
C ARG A 85 5.11 13.70 -3.74
N MET A 86 4.11 13.84 -4.60
CA MET A 86 2.83 13.15 -4.43
C MET A 86 2.97 11.63 -4.48
N ARG A 87 3.77 11.07 -5.40
CA ARG A 87 4.06 9.62 -5.44
C ARG A 87 4.69 9.13 -4.14
N ARG A 88 5.67 9.89 -3.61
CA ARG A 88 6.27 9.59 -2.30
C ARG A 88 5.26 9.60 -1.18
N ASP A 89 4.40 10.62 -1.13
CA ASP A 89 3.36 10.75 -0.11
C ASP A 89 2.35 9.61 -0.18
N GLN A 90 1.95 9.20 -1.38
CA GLN A 90 1.07 8.05 -1.59
C GLN A 90 1.71 6.76 -1.05
N MET A 91 2.97 6.48 -1.39
CA MET A 91 3.69 5.32 -0.86
C MET A 91 3.88 5.38 0.66
N ASN A 92 4.19 6.55 1.22
CA ASN A 92 4.35 6.71 2.66
C ASN A 92 3.04 6.45 3.39
N LYS A 93 1.90 6.90 2.86
CA LYS A 93 0.58 6.64 3.45
C LYS A 93 0.21 5.16 3.47
N ILE A 94 0.57 4.40 2.43
CA ILE A 94 0.41 2.94 2.42
C ILE A 94 1.27 2.31 3.52
N ARG A 95 2.54 2.72 3.62
CA ARG A 95 3.45 2.24 4.67
C ARG A 95 2.87 2.52 6.06
N ASP A 96 2.38 3.74 6.29
CA ASP A 96 1.84 4.16 7.58
C ASP A 96 0.54 3.43 7.92
N TYR A 97 -0.33 3.17 6.92
CA TYR A 97 -1.54 2.37 7.08
C TYR A 97 -1.25 0.95 7.55
N PHE A 98 -0.30 0.25 6.91
CA PHE A 98 0.07 -1.12 7.31
C PHE A 98 0.84 -1.13 8.64
N SER A 99 1.71 -0.14 8.88
CA SER A 99 2.43 0.00 10.16
C SER A 99 1.48 0.22 11.33
N PHE A 100 0.44 1.05 11.16
CA PHE A 100 -0.60 1.26 12.17
C PHE A 100 -1.34 -0.03 12.54
N ARG A 101 -1.46 -0.96 11.59
CA ARG A 101 -2.10 -2.27 11.79
C ARG A 101 -1.14 -3.35 12.32
N GLY A 102 0.10 -3.00 12.64
CA GLY A 102 1.09 -3.90 13.23
C GLY A 102 1.99 -4.64 12.22
N TYR A 103 1.87 -4.35 10.92
CA TYR A 103 2.75 -4.95 9.91
C TYR A 103 4.07 -4.19 9.82
N ARG A 104 5.17 -4.91 9.63
CA ARG A 104 6.43 -4.32 9.17
C ARG A 104 6.42 -4.31 7.64
N ILE A 105 6.42 -3.11 7.06
CA ILE A 105 6.38 -2.91 5.61
C ILE A 105 7.56 -2.05 5.13
N SER A 106 8.24 -2.50 4.08
CA SER A 106 9.36 -1.81 3.43
C SER A 106 9.25 -1.82 1.91
N ARG A 107 9.94 -0.88 1.27
CA ARG A 107 10.13 -0.83 -0.19
C ARG A 107 11.54 -1.32 -0.49
N ASN A 108 11.68 -2.26 -1.41
CA ASN A 108 12.97 -2.76 -1.88
C ASN A 108 13.06 -2.63 -3.40
N ARG A 109 14.28 -2.51 -3.95
CA ARG A 109 14.47 -2.53 -5.40
C ARG A 109 14.36 -3.97 -5.90
N VAL A 110 13.66 -4.17 -7.02
CA VAL A 110 13.61 -5.47 -7.69
C VAL A 110 14.88 -5.65 -8.53
N GLY A 111 15.89 -6.30 -7.97
CA GLY A 111 17.16 -6.59 -8.64
C GLY A 111 17.80 -5.32 -9.22
N THR A 112 18.09 -5.32 -10.52
CA THR A 112 18.62 -4.16 -11.26
C THR A 112 17.54 -3.35 -12.00
N SER A 113 16.27 -3.71 -11.87
CA SER A 113 15.18 -3.00 -12.56
C SER A 113 14.94 -1.61 -11.96
N ASN A 114 14.16 -0.80 -12.69
CA ASN A 114 13.64 0.47 -12.19
C ASN A 114 12.26 0.31 -11.56
N ASN A 115 12.03 -0.83 -10.91
CA ASN A 115 10.81 -1.14 -10.17
C ASN A 115 11.18 -1.41 -8.71
N PHE A 116 10.22 -1.14 -7.82
CA PHE A 116 10.32 -1.53 -6.41
C PHE A 116 9.30 -2.63 -6.09
N GLU A 117 9.49 -3.29 -4.96
CA GLU A 117 8.55 -4.25 -4.38
C GLU A 117 8.21 -3.84 -2.95
N TRP A 118 7.00 -4.18 -2.51
CA TRP A 118 6.68 -4.15 -1.08
C TRP A 118 7.10 -5.46 -0.44
N GLU A 119 7.86 -5.38 0.65
CA GLU A 119 8.12 -6.51 1.53
C GLU A 119 7.30 -6.29 2.82
N ILE A 120 6.47 -7.27 3.18
CA ILE A 120 5.58 -7.20 4.33
C ILE A 120 5.80 -8.40 5.26
N LYS A 121 5.88 -8.15 6.57
CA LYS A 121 6.05 -9.15 7.64
C LYS A 121 5.11 -8.84 8.81
N TRP A 122 4.69 -9.86 9.55
CA TRP A 122 3.83 -9.76 10.75
C TRP A 122 4.23 -10.77 11.81
#